data_AF-A0A9D7M4J1-F1
#
_entry.id   AF-A0A9D7M4J1-F1
#
_cell.length_a   1.000
_cell.length_b   1.000
_cell.length_c   1.000
_cell.angle_alpha   90.00
_cell.angle_beta   90.00
_cell.angle_gamma   90.00
#
_symmetry.space_group_name_H-M   'P 1'
#
loop_
_entity.id
_entity.type
_entity.pdbx_description
1 polymer ?
#
loop_
_entity_poly.entity_id
_entity_poly.type
_entity_poly.pdbx_seq_one_letter_code
_entity_poly.pdbx_strand_id
1 'polypeptide(L)'
;MSDPSLNPRPLASSWRWMLGAAAAYNLMVGVPGLFAPGAEVSGRVVALLVSCFGVVYALVAWQPLRLAPALWAGVIGKIGVVALMVPEVLAGRAVPGTGAILAGDALFTLAFLAFLLGPARHAA
;
A
#
# COMPACT_ATOMS: atom_id res chain seq x y z
N MET A 1 29.79 -6.49 32.85
CA MET A 1 28.82 -7.48 32.36
C MET A 1 27.68 -6.67 31.74
N SER A 2 27.74 -6.43 30.44
CA SER A 2 26.75 -5.62 29.72
C SER A 2 25.63 -6.55 29.27
N ASP A 3 24.41 -6.31 29.74
CA ASP A 3 23.25 -7.13 29.44
C ASP A 3 22.90 -7.07 27.94
N PRO A 4 23.03 -8.17 27.18
CA PRO A 4 22.75 -8.18 25.74
C PRO A 4 21.25 -8.05 25.41
N SER A 5 20.36 -7.98 26.41
CA SER A 5 18.91 -7.81 26.23
C SER A 5 18.47 -6.38 25.88
N LEU A 6 19.36 -5.38 25.97
CA LEU A 6 19.02 -3.96 25.80
C LEU A 6 19.20 -3.40 24.38
N ASN A 7 19.38 -4.25 23.36
CA ASN A 7 19.31 -3.80 21.98
C ASN A 7 17.91 -4.06 21.43
N PRO A 8 16.98 -3.07 21.48
CA PRO A 8 15.74 -3.18 20.72
C PRO A 8 16.15 -3.32 19.26
N ARG A 9 15.93 -4.49 18.65
CA ARG A 9 16.26 -4.70 17.24
C ARG A 9 15.47 -3.64 16.47
N PRO A 10 16.12 -2.66 15.84
CA PRO A 10 15.38 -1.73 15.01
C PRO A 10 14.71 -2.56 13.93
N LEU A 11 13.41 -2.34 13.70
CA LEU A 11 12.73 -2.88 12.52
C LEU A 11 13.66 -2.68 11.32
N ALA A 12 13.94 -3.78 10.61
CA ALA A 12 14.85 -3.74 9.48
C ALA A 12 14.45 -2.58 8.56
N SER A 13 15.40 -1.67 8.30
CA SER A 13 15.20 -0.43 7.51
C SER A 13 14.42 -0.69 6.21
N SER A 14 14.56 -1.89 5.64
CA SER A 14 13.84 -2.38 4.47
C SER A 14 12.31 -2.26 4.56
N TRP A 15 11.67 -2.53 5.70
CA TRP A 15 10.21 -2.45 5.82
C TRP A 15 9.71 -1.00 5.76
N ARG A 16 10.46 -0.07 6.34
CA ARG A 16 10.16 1.36 6.25
C ARG A 16 10.26 1.85 4.81
N TRP A 17 11.30 1.42 4.09
CA TRP A 17 11.46 1.72 2.67
C TRP A 17 10.34 1.13 1.82
N MET A 18 9.94 -0.12 2.06
CA MET A 18 8.80 -0.74 1.38
C MET A 18 7.49 0.03 1.62
N LEU A 19 7.19 0.40 2.87
CA LEU A 19 6.00 1.19 3.21
C LEU A 19 6.04 2.59 2.58
N GLY A 20 7.22 3.23 2.58
CA GLY A 20 7.45 4.49 1.90
C GLY A 20 7.26 4.39 0.39
N ALA A 21 7.73 3.30 -0.23
CA ALA A 21 7.51 3.04 -1.65
C ALA A 21 6.03 2.82 -1.96
N ALA A 22 5.30 2.09 -1.11
CA ALA A 22 3.85 1.93 -1.24
C ALA A 22 3.13 3.28 -1.12
N ALA A 23 3.54 4.13 -0.19
CA ALA A 23 3.00 5.47 -0.02
C ALA A 23 3.20 6.31 -1.29
N ALA A 24 4.45 6.40 -1.76
CA ALA A 24 4.80 7.14 -2.97
C ALA A 24 4.03 6.63 -4.18
N TYR A 25 3.95 5.31 -4.36
CA TYR A 25 3.18 4.68 -5.43
C TYR A 25 1.70 5.11 -5.43
N ASN A 26 1.02 5.01 -4.28
CA ASN A 26 -0.39 5.38 -4.19
C ASN A 26 -0.59 6.89 -4.41
N LEU A 27 0.33 7.75 -3.96
CA LEU A 27 0.26 9.19 -4.23
C LEU A 27 0.51 9.51 -5.71
N MET A 28 1.48 8.86 -6.35
CA MET A 28 1.77 9.06 -7.78
C MET A 28 0.62 8.61 -8.67
N VAL A 29 -0.15 7.59 -8.28
CA VAL A 29 -1.33 7.14 -9.02
C VAL A 29 -2.56 7.99 -8.69
N GLY A 30 -2.80 8.24 -7.40
CA GLY A 30 -4.01 8.92 -6.93
C GLY A 30 -4.03 10.43 -7.19
N VAL A 31 -2.92 11.14 -6.93
CA VAL A 31 -2.91 12.60 -7.03
C VAL A 31 -3.18 13.09 -8.46
N PRO A 32 -2.55 12.55 -9.52
CA PRO A 32 -2.88 12.94 -10.88
C PRO A 32 -4.34 12.61 -11.25
N GLY A 33 -4.87 11.48 -10.76
CA GLY A 33 -6.25 11.06 -11.00
C GLY A 33 -7.31 12.03 -10.46
N LEU A 34 -6.98 12.81 -9.42
CA LEU A 34 -7.88 13.85 -8.88
C LEU A 34 -8.08 15.02 -9.84
N PHE A 35 -7.04 15.36 -10.59
CA PHE A 35 -6.99 16.53 -11.46
C PHE A 35 -7.07 16.17 -12.94
N ALA A 36 -7.24 14.90 -13.26
CA ALA A 36 -7.34 14.42 -14.63
C ALA A 36 -8.53 15.09 -15.36
N PRO A 37 -8.29 15.72 -16.52
CA PRO A 37 -9.36 16.30 -17.34
C PRO A 37 -10.38 15.23 -17.73
N GLY A 38 -11.67 15.53 -17.60
CA GLY A 38 -12.74 14.60 -17.94
C GLY A 38 -12.98 13.47 -16.93
N ALA A 39 -12.27 13.43 -15.80
CA ALA A 39 -12.53 12.44 -14.76
C ALA A 39 -13.91 12.65 -14.11
N GLU A 40 -14.75 11.62 -14.18
CA GLU A 40 -16.02 11.56 -13.47
C GLU A 40 -15.85 11.69 -11.96
N VAL A 41 -16.91 12.13 -11.25
CA VAL A 41 -16.87 12.29 -9.79
C VAL A 41 -16.47 10.99 -9.10
N SER A 42 -17.02 9.85 -9.52
CA SER A 42 -16.65 8.53 -8.99
C SER A 42 -15.16 8.23 -9.17
N GLY A 43 -14.60 8.54 -10.33
CA GLY A 43 -13.16 8.37 -10.60
C GLY A 43 -12.29 9.25 -9.69
N ARG A 44 -12.72 10.49 -9.45
CA ARG A 44 -12.03 11.39 -8.50
C ARG A 44 -12.12 10.91 -7.06
N VAL A 45 -13.26 10.37 -6.64
CA VAL A 45 -13.41 9.77 -5.30
C VAL A 45 -12.47 8.58 -5.14
N VAL A 46 -12.37 7.70 -6.13
CA VAL A 46 -11.40 6.59 -6.13
C VAL A 46 -9.97 7.14 -6.03
N ALA A 47 -9.61 8.12 -6.84
CA ALA A 47 -8.29 8.75 -6.82
C ALA A 47 -7.96 9.41 -5.47
N LEU A 48 -8.95 10.02 -4.81
CA LEU A 48 -8.83 10.57 -3.47
C LEU A 48 -8.53 9.47 -2.45
N LEU A 49 -9.31 8.39 -2.47
CA LEU A 49 -9.15 7.28 -1.55
C LEU A 49 -7.78 6.61 -1.71
N VAL A 50 -7.33 6.40 -2.95
CA VAL A 50 -5.98 5.90 -3.25
C VAL A 50 -4.92 6.84 -2.66
N SER A 51 -5.07 8.17 -2.83
CA SER A 51 -4.15 9.16 -2.25
C SER A 51 -4.14 9.12 -0.72
N CYS A 52 -5.31 8.99 -0.09
CA CYS A 52 -5.45 8.83 1.36
C CYS A 52 -4.74 7.57 1.87
N PHE A 53 -4.85 6.45 1.18
CA PHE A 53 -4.08 5.25 1.50
C PHE A 53 -2.58 5.49 1.40
N GLY A 54 -2.13 6.27 0.41
CA GLY A 54 -0.75 6.74 0.33
C GLY A 54 -0.28 7.45 1.60
N VAL A 55 -1.09 8.37 2.13
CA VAL A 55 -0.82 9.05 3.41
C VAL A 55 -0.78 8.07 4.57
N VAL A 56 -1.73 7.14 4.66
CA VAL A 56 -1.74 6.11 5.72
C VAL A 56 -0.45 5.29 5.67
N TYR A 57 0.00 4.87 4.50
CA TYR A 57 1.24 4.09 4.37
C TYR A 57 2.48 4.91 4.76
N ALA A 58 2.51 6.22 4.48
CA ALA A 58 3.58 7.11 4.94
C ALA A 58 3.60 7.21 6.48
N LEU A 59 2.42 7.34 7.11
CA LEU A 59 2.29 7.33 8.57
C LEU A 59 2.76 6.00 9.17
N VAL A 60 2.35 4.88 8.56
CA VAL A 60 2.82 3.55 8.97
C VAL A 60 4.33 3.41 8.77
N ALA A 61 4.91 3.95 7.69
CA ALA A 61 6.37 3.94 7.49
C ALA A 61 7.11 4.68 8.63
N TRP A 62 6.55 5.78 9.13
CA TRP A 62 7.10 6.49 10.29
C TRP A 62 7.06 5.60 11.54
N GLN A 63 5.91 5.01 11.84
CA GLN A 63 5.67 4.24 13.07
C GLN A 63 5.11 2.84 12.79
N PRO A 64 5.92 1.92 12.22
CA PRO A 64 5.39 0.71 11.61
C PRO A 64 4.77 -0.24 12.63
N LEU A 65 5.34 -0.36 13.83
CA LEU A 65 4.81 -1.26 14.86
C LEU A 65 3.48 -0.77 15.44
N ARG A 66 3.35 0.56 15.65
CA ARG A 66 2.15 1.15 16.25
C ARG A 66 0.97 1.16 15.30
N LEU A 67 1.23 1.41 14.02
CA LEU A 67 0.21 1.62 12.99
C LEU A 67 0.04 0.41 12.06
N ALA A 68 0.82 -0.67 12.24
CA ALA A 68 0.72 -1.91 11.45
C ALA A 68 -0.74 -2.37 11.24
N PRO A 69 -1.63 -2.42 12.24
CA PRO A 69 -3.00 -2.90 12.04
C PRO A 69 -3.79 -2.12 10.98
N ALA A 70 -3.47 -0.84 10.76
CA ALA A 70 -4.11 -0.02 9.72
C ALA A 70 -3.83 -0.54 8.30
N LEU A 71 -2.77 -1.32 8.09
CA LEU A 71 -2.47 -1.93 6.80
C LEU A 71 -3.51 -2.96 6.36
N TRP A 72 -4.31 -3.52 7.27
CA TRP A 72 -5.42 -4.41 6.90
C TRP A 72 -6.45 -3.72 6.00
N ALA A 73 -6.72 -2.44 6.22
CA ALA A 73 -7.58 -1.67 5.32
C ALA A 73 -6.98 -1.60 3.90
N GLY A 74 -5.64 -1.46 3.81
CA GLY A 74 -4.92 -1.49 2.55
C GLY A 74 -4.95 -2.86 1.86
N VAL A 75 -4.79 -3.94 2.62
CA VAL A 75 -4.88 -5.32 2.12
C VAL A 75 -6.28 -5.60 1.56
N ILE A 76 -7.32 -5.33 2.34
CA ILE A 76 -8.72 -5.57 1.93
C ILE A 76 -9.06 -4.73 0.70
N GLY A 77 -8.72 -3.45 0.70
CA GLY A 77 -8.97 -2.54 -0.42
C GLY A 77 -8.29 -3.01 -1.71
N LYS A 78 -7.00 -3.37 -1.64
CA LYS A 78 -6.25 -3.81 -2.83
C LYS A 78 -6.71 -5.17 -3.35
N ILE A 79 -7.03 -6.13 -2.47
CA ILE A 79 -7.62 -7.41 -2.89
C ILE A 79 -8.94 -7.17 -3.64
N GLY A 80 -9.80 -6.30 -3.11
CA GLY A 80 -11.05 -5.92 -3.76
C GLY A 80 -10.82 -5.29 -5.14
N VAL A 81 -9.90 -4.33 -5.25
CA VAL A 81 -9.55 -3.69 -6.53
C VAL A 81 -9.03 -4.71 -7.54
N VAL A 82 -8.11 -5.59 -7.15
CA VAL A 82 -7.57 -6.64 -8.02
C VAL A 82 -8.69 -7.57 -8.48
N ALA A 83 -9.52 -8.07 -7.56
CA ALA A 83 -10.61 -8.99 -7.89
C ALA A 83 -11.63 -8.39 -8.87
N LEU A 84 -11.93 -7.10 -8.74
CA LEU A 84 -12.87 -6.40 -9.60
C LEU A 84 -12.27 -6.04 -10.97
N MET A 85 -10.99 -5.67 -11.02
CA MET A 85 -10.38 -5.09 -12.23
C MET A 85 -9.62 -6.11 -13.09
N VAL A 86 -9.16 -7.24 -12.54
CA VAL A 86 -8.46 -8.28 -13.33
C VAL A 86 -9.31 -8.75 -14.51
N PRO A 87 -10.61 -9.08 -14.37
CA PRO A 87 -11.43 -9.49 -15.51
C PRO A 87 -11.53 -8.42 -16.61
N GLU A 88 -11.63 -7.15 -16.22
CA GLU A 88 -11.68 -6.01 -17.14
C GLU A 88 -10.37 -5.82 -17.92
N VAL A 89 -9.22 -6.02 -17.25
CA VAL A 89 -7.90 -5.99 -17.88
C VAL A 89 -7.73 -7.15 -18.85
N LEU A 90 -8.09 -8.37 -18.44
CA LEU A 90 -8.00 -9.57 -19.28
C LEU A 90 -8.94 -9.50 -20.50
N ALA A 91 -10.11 -8.87 -20.33
CA ALA A 91 -11.05 -8.62 -21.42
C ALA A 91 -10.62 -7.47 -22.34
N GLY A 92 -9.51 -6.76 -22.05
CA GLY A 92 -9.03 -5.62 -22.83
C GLY A 92 -9.92 -4.39 -22.75
N ARG A 93 -10.82 -4.32 -21.76
CA ARG A 93 -11.77 -3.21 -21.56
C ARG A 93 -11.22 -2.11 -20.63
N ALA A 94 -10.15 -2.41 -19.90
CA ALA A 94 -9.51 -1.44 -19.02
C ALA A 94 -8.66 -0.41 -19.76
N VAL A 95 -8.48 0.76 -19.13
CA VAL A 95 -7.63 1.84 -19.64
C VAL A 95 -6.18 1.35 -19.76
N PRO A 96 -5.43 1.76 -20.81
CA PRO A 96 -4.01 1.43 -20.93
C PRO A 96 -3.23 1.79 -19.66
N GLY A 97 -2.42 0.85 -19.17
CA GLY A 97 -1.64 1.00 -17.94
C GLY A 97 -2.33 0.49 -16.66
N THR A 98 -3.65 0.25 -16.67
CA THR A 98 -4.36 -0.33 -15.51
C THR A 98 -3.76 -1.66 -15.05
N GLY A 99 -3.33 -2.52 -15.98
CA GLY A 99 -2.71 -3.80 -15.65
C GLY A 99 -1.40 -3.66 -14.85
N ALA A 100 -0.57 -2.67 -15.19
CA ALA A 100 0.66 -2.38 -14.44
C ALA A 100 0.34 -1.85 -13.03
N ILE A 101 -0.71 -1.02 -12.92
CA ILE A 101 -1.17 -0.51 -11.63
C ILE A 101 -1.65 -1.68 -10.74
N LEU A 102 -2.44 -2.59 -11.31
CA LEU A 102 -2.95 -3.77 -10.61
C LEU A 102 -1.82 -4.70 -10.14
N ALA A 103 -0.79 -4.87 -10.95
CA ALA A 103 0.38 -5.67 -10.58
C ALA A 103 1.13 -5.04 -9.38
N GLY A 104 1.28 -3.72 -9.37
CA GLY A 104 1.83 -2.99 -8.24
C GLY A 104 0.99 -3.16 -6.97
N ASP A 105 -0.34 -3.04 -7.07
CA ASP A 105 -1.24 -3.25 -5.94
C ASP A 105 -1.19 -4.68 -5.40
N ALA A 106 -1.12 -5.68 -6.28
CA ALA A 106 -0.94 -7.08 -5.88
C ALA A 106 0.38 -7.28 -5.13
N LEU A 107 1.49 -6.75 -5.65
CA LEU A 107 2.80 -6.83 -5.01
C LEU A 107 2.80 -6.19 -3.62
N PHE A 108 2.26 -4.98 -3.49
CA PHE A 108 2.18 -4.30 -2.19
C PHE A 108 1.24 -5.02 -1.22
N THR A 109 0.15 -5.62 -1.70
CA THR A 109 -0.72 -6.46 -0.87
C THR A 109 0.04 -7.63 -0.27
N LEU A 110 0.81 -8.34 -1.09
CA LEU A 110 1.65 -9.46 -0.61
C LEU A 110 2.69 -8.98 0.39
N ALA A 111 3.30 -7.82 0.14
CA ALA A 111 4.30 -7.23 1.02
C ALA A 111 3.69 -6.80 2.37
N PHE A 112 2.48 -6.23 2.36
CA PHE A 112 1.72 -5.90 3.58
C PHE A 112 1.35 -7.16 4.36
N LEU A 113 0.90 -8.23 3.69
CA LEU A 113 0.63 -9.50 4.34
C LEU A 113 1.90 -10.10 4.95
N ALA A 114 3.03 -10.05 4.24
CA ALA A 114 4.30 -10.53 4.76
C ALA A 114 4.75 -9.75 6.00
N PHE A 115 4.56 -8.42 6.01
CA PHE A 115 4.83 -7.59 7.17
C PHE A 115 3.86 -7.85 8.33
N LEU A 116 2.56 -7.95 8.03
CA LEU A 116 1.48 -8.16 8.99
C LEU A 116 1.42 -9.57 9.58
N LEU A 117 2.00 -10.57 8.90
CA LEU A 117 1.98 -11.95 9.36
C LEU A 117 3.35 -12.41 9.83
N GLY A 118 4.42 -11.81 9.32
CA GLY A 118 5.79 -12.23 9.54
C GLY A 118 6.34 -11.97 10.96
N PRO A 119 7.54 -12.49 11.26
CA PRO A 119 8.18 -12.34 12.57
C PRO A 119 8.51 -10.88 12.92
N ALA A 120 8.59 -10.00 11.91
CA ALA A 120 8.91 -8.58 12.06
C ALA A 120 7.94 -7.82 12.97
N ARG A 121 6.66 -8.24 13.05
CA ARG A 121 5.69 -7.68 14.02
C ARG A 121 5.80 -8.30 15.42
N HIS A 122 6.28 -9.54 15.52
CA HIS A 122 6.27 -10.34 16.76
C HIS A 122 7.57 -10.25 17.56
N ALA A 123 8.63 -9.69 16.97
CA ALA A 123 9.91 -9.45 17.65
C ALA A 123 9.91 -8.13 18.46
N ALA A 124 8.73 -7.55 18.71
CA ALA A 124 8.50 -6.32 19.46
C ALA A 124 7.73 -6.62 20.75
#